data_AF-A0AAE3GTB2-F1
#
_entry.id   AF-A0AAE3GTB2-F1
#
_cell.length_a   1.000
_cell.length_b   1.000
_cell.length_c   1.000
_cell.angle_alpha   90.00
_cell.angle_beta   90.00
_cell.angle_gamma   90.00
#
_symmetry.space_group_name_H-M   'P 1'
#
loop_
_entity.id
_entity.type
_entity.pdbx_description
1 polymer ?
#
loop_
_entity_poly.entity_id
_entity_poly.type
_entity_poly.pdbx_seq_one_letter_code
_entity_poly.pdbx_strand_id
1 'polypeptide(L)' 'MSTLITELGSECQNITALIYQLQSPYLSGRQQAEILAELLAAAIHLNIHCGDDFQTLIAQEMEKLPDDDEKD' A
#
# COMPACT_ATOMS: atom_id res chain seq x y z
N MET A 1 -11.24 -10.16 -2.23
CA MET A 1 -11.09 -8.72 -1.93
C MET A 1 -10.60 -8.48 -0.51
N SER A 2 -11.29 -8.98 0.53
CA SER A 2 -10.93 -8.72 1.93
C SER A 2 -9.47 -9.01 2.28
N THR A 3 -8.94 -10.18 1.91
CA THR A 3 -7.53 -10.54 2.13
C THR A 3 -6.56 -9.58 1.47
N LEU A 4 -6.79 -9.25 0.19
CA LEU A 4 -5.95 -8.31 -0.57
C LEU A 4 -5.95 -6.91 0.05
N ILE A 5 -7.10 -6.42 0.51
CA ILE A 5 -7.22 -5.12 1.20
C ILE A 5 -6.52 -5.16 2.55
N THR A 6 -6.58 -6.27 3.28
CA THR A 6 -5.83 -6.44 4.54
C THR A 6 -4.32 -6.44 4.30
N GLU A 7 -3.85 -7.18 3.30
CA GLU A 7 -2.43 -7.22 2.92
C GLU A 7 -1.92 -5.85 2.47
N LEU A 8 -2.69 -5.15 1.63
CA LEU A 8 -2.42 -3.78 1.21
C LEU A 8 -2.34 -2.83 2.42
N GLY A 9 -3.27 -2.93 3.36
CA GLY A 9 -3.25 -2.14 4.59
C GLY A 9 -1.98 -2.38 5.42
N SER A 10 -1.57 -3.64 5.56
CA SER A 10 -0.34 -4.01 6.27
C SER A 10 0.91 -3.45 5.58
N GLU A 11 0.99 -3.52 4.24
CA GLU A 11 2.14 -3.01 3.49
C GLU A 11 2.22 -1.47 3.56
N CYS A 12 1.09 -0.78 3.46
CA CYS A 12 1.04 0.68 3.63
C CYS A 12 1.47 1.11 5.04
N GLN A 13 1.10 0.34 6.08
CA GLN A 13 1.57 0.58 7.45
C GLN A 13 3.08 0.37 7.58
N ASN A 14 3.64 -0.66 6.93
CA ASN A 14 5.07 -0.91 6.88
C ASN A 14 5.84 0.25 6.24
N ILE A 15 5.42 0.70 5.06
CA ILE A 15 6.01 1.87 4.37
C ILE A 15 5.97 3.10 5.26
N THR A 16 4.83 3.36 5.91
CA THR A 16 4.66 4.50 6.82
C THR A 16 5.65 4.43 7.98
N ALA A 17 5.82 3.26 8.60
CA ALA A 17 6.79 3.05 9.67
C ALA A 17 8.23 3.27 9.23
N LEU A 18 8.61 2.78 8.04
CA LEU A 18 9.94 2.97 7.47
C LEU A 18 10.24 4.44 7.17
N ILE A 19 9.26 5.20 6.65
CA ILE A 19 9.39 6.64 6.43
C ILE A 19 9.62 7.37 7.75
N TYR A 20 8.87 7.04 8.80
CA TYR A 20 9.08 7.64 10.13
C TYR A 20 10.45 7.32 10.72
N GLN A 21 10.93 6.08 10.55
CA GLN A 21 12.29 5.72 10.97
C GLN A 21 13.34 6.52 10.22
N LEU A 22 13.19 6.69 8.91
CA LEU A 22 14.11 7.44 8.04
C LEU A 22 14.21 8.93 8.42
N GLN A 23 13.13 9.50 8.98
CA GLN A 23 13.09 10.89 9.47
C GLN A 23 13.81 11.09 10.81
N SER A 24 14.26 10.01 11.47
CA SER A 24 14.99 10.12 12.73
C SER A 24 16.36 10.80 12.54
N PRO A 25 16.70 11.83 13.35
CA PRO A 25 17.95 12.55 13.21
C PRO A 25 19.19 11.78 13.69
N TYR A 26 19.02 10.59 14.28
CA TYR A 26 20.09 9.84 14.93
C TYR A 26 20.38 8.48 14.27
N LEU A 27 20.18 8.37 12.96
CA LEU A 27 20.52 7.15 12.22
C LEU A 27 22.03 7.08 11.93
N SER A 28 22.62 5.93 12.21
CA SER A 28 23.91 5.58 11.60
C SER A 28 23.74 5.34 10.09
N GLY A 29 24.82 5.50 9.32
CA GLY A 29 24.78 5.22 7.87
C GLY A 29 24.35 3.78 7.54
N ARG A 30 24.66 2.82 8.41
CA ARG A 30 24.21 1.43 8.27
C ARG A 30 22.69 1.31 8.43
N GLN A 31 22.12 1.87 9.49
CA GLN A 31 20.68 1.84 9.73
C GLN A 31 19.92 2.56 8.61
N GLN A 32 20.46 3.69 8.12
CA GLN A 32 19.88 4.40 6.98
C GLN A 32 19.85 3.52 5.72
N ALA A 33 20.94 2.81 5.42
CA ALA A 33 20.99 1.90 4.27
C ALA A 33 20.01 0.72 4.39
N GLU A 34 19.87 0.15 5.58
CA GLU A 34 18.91 -0.93 5.87
C GLU A 34 17.46 -0.43 5.68
N ILE A 35 17.09 0.71 6.26
CA ILE A 35 15.76 1.31 6.11
C ILE A 35 15.46 1.63 4.63
N LEU A 36 16.43 2.17 3.88
CA LEU A 36 16.25 2.48 2.47
C LEU A 36 16.06 1.22 1.61
N ALA A 37 16.78 0.14 1.90
CA ALA A 37 16.63 -1.13 1.20
C ALA A 37 15.25 -1.76 1.46
N GLU A 38 14.80 -1.73 2.70
CA GLU A 38 13.46 -2.22 3.08
C GLU A 38 12.36 -1.37 2.45
N LEU A 39 12.51 -0.04 2.46
CA LEU A 39 11.55 0.87 1.85
C LEU A 39 11.44 0.66 0.34
N LEU A 40 12.56 0.42 -0.34
CA LEU A 40 12.57 0.10 -1.76
C LEU A 40 11.84 -1.22 -2.05
N ALA A 41 12.11 -2.26 -1.24
CA ALA A 41 11.45 -3.56 -1.39
C ALA A 41 9.92 -3.43 -1.20
N ALA A 42 9.48 -2.73 -0.15
CA ALA A 42 8.07 -2.46 0.13
C ALA A 42 7.40 -1.67 -1.00
N ALA A 43 8.08 -0.65 -1.55
CA ALA A 43 7.57 0.13 -2.67
C ALA A 43 7.43 -0.70 -3.96
N ILE A 44 8.39 -1.58 -4.26
CA ILE A 44 8.29 -2.53 -5.38
C ILE A 44 7.13 -3.50 -5.18
N HIS A 45 6.99 -4.05 -3.98
CA HIS A 45 5.89 -4.95 -3.62
C HIS A 45 4.55 -4.26 -3.85
N LEU A 46 4.37 -3.05 -3.33
CA LEU A 46 3.15 -2.26 -3.53
C LEU A 46 2.89 -1.97 -5.01
N ASN A 47 3.92 -1.60 -5.78
CA ASN A 47 3.76 -1.34 -7.21
C ASN A 47 3.29 -2.57 -8.00
N ILE A 48 3.78 -3.76 -7.66
CA ILE A 48 3.35 -5.02 -8.27
C ILE A 48 1.91 -5.35 -7.89
N HIS A 49 1.58 -5.23 -6.59
CA HIS A 49 0.26 -5.63 -6.08
C HIS A 49 -0.85 -4.62 -6.34
N CYS A 50 -0.54 -3.35 -6.57
CA CYS A 50 -1.50 -2.29 -6.89
C CYS A 50 -1.55 -1.93 -8.39
N GLY A 51 -1.05 -2.82 -9.26
CA GLY A 51 -1.12 -2.68 -10.71
C GLY A 51 -2.51 -2.95 -11.30
N ASP A 52 -2.56 -3.31 -12.58
CA ASP A 52 -3.78 -3.42 -13.38
C ASP A 52 -4.81 -4.40 -12.78
N ASP A 53 -4.34 -5.52 -12.20
CA ASP A 53 -5.22 -6.52 -11.58
C ASP A 53 -5.97 -5.95 -10.38
N PHE A 54 -5.30 -5.17 -9.53
CA PHE A 54 -5.93 -4.52 -8.38
C PHE A 54 -6.92 -3.44 -8.82
N GLN A 55 -6.56 -2.64 -9.81
CA GLN A 55 -7.45 -1.61 -10.35
C GLN A 55 -8.72 -2.23 -10.95
N THR A 56 -8.56 -3.33 -11.70
CA THR A 56 -9.67 -4.10 -12.26
C THR A 56 -10.58 -4.64 -11.16
N LEU A 57 -9.98 -5.22 -10.12
CA LEU A 57 -10.71 -5.74 -8.97
C LEU A 57 -11.52 -4.64 -8.26
N ILE A 58 -10.93 -3.46 -8.04
CA ILE A 58 -11.65 -2.32 -7.46
C ILE A 58 -12.81 -1.88 -8.36
N ALA A 59 -12.59 -1.74 -9.67
CA ALA A 59 -13.64 -1.37 -10.62
C ALA A 59 -14.81 -2.36 -10.59
N GLN A 60 -14.53 -3.66 -10.54
CA GLN A 60 -15.56 -4.71 -10.42
C GLN A 60 -16.34 -4.62 -9.12
N GLU A 61 -15.72 -4.22 -8.01
CA GLU A 61 -16.47 -4.01 -6.75
C GLU A 61 -17.31 -2.73 -6.82
N MET A 62 -16.83 -1.67 -7.47
CA MET A 62 -17.59 -0.44 -7.68
C MET A 62 -18.85 -0.69 -8.52
N GLU A 63 -18.76 -1.49 -9.58
CA GLU A 63 -19.91 -1.88 -10.43
C GLU A 63 -20.99 -2.68 -9.69
N LYS A 64 -20.66 -3.28 -8.54
CA LYS A 64 -21.64 -4.02 -7.71
C LYS A 64 -22.40 -3.12 -6.74
N LEU A 65 -21.97 -1.87 -6.58
CA LEU A 65 -22.66 -0.94 -5.71
C LEU A 65 -24.01 -0.58 -6.34
N PRO A 66 -25.08 -0.45 -5.54
CA PRO A 66 -26.36 0.00 -6.06
C PRO A 66 -26.22 1.41 -6.62
N ASP A 67 -26.90 1.68 -7.73
CA ASP A 67 -27.04 3.05 -8.23
C ASP A 67 -27.93 3.84 -7.25
N ASP A 68 -27.35 4.83 -6.56
CA ASP A 68 -28.08 5.73 -5.65
C ASP A 68 -29.11 6.64 -6.37
N ASP A 69 -29.19 6.53 -7.70
CA ASP A 69 -30.03 7.35 -8.59
C ASP A 69 -31.44 6.76 -8.86
N GLU A 70 -31.74 5.55 -8.41
CA GLU A 70 -33.12 5.03 -8.40
C GLU A 70 -33.85 5.45 -7.11
N LYS A 71 -34.15 6.74 -7.00
CA LYS A 71 -35.25 7.21 -6.13
C LYS A 71 -36.51 7.29 -6.99
N ASP A 72 -37.34 6.24 -6.91
CA ASP A 72 -38.75 6.26 -7.34
C ASP A 72 -39.53 7.47 -6.78
#